data_AF-A0A7Y0AJW5-F1
#
_entry.id   AF-A0A7Y0AJW5-F1
#
_cell.length_a   1.000
_cell.length_b   1.000
_cell.length_c   1.000
_cell.angle_alpha   90.00
_cell.angle_beta   90.00
_cell.angle_gamma   90.00
#
_symmetry.space_group_name_H-M   'P 1'
#
loop_
_entity.id
_entity.type
_entity.pdbx_description
1 polymer ?
#
loop_
_entity_poly.entity_id
_entity_poly.type
_entity_poly.pdbx_seq_one_letter_code
_entity_poly.pdbx_strand_id
1 'polypeptide(L)'
;MKRVSAFYCIGMAILNLVMDSINTRFTFFDIFFVILAALPLLVNKKWLYQLFGGIISFISLFVLSAVLGSNIKDVQQAQLQRLWTYGMGYVLSVITLSFGLMMTGIININIKKLAV
;
A
#
# COMPACT_ATOMS: atom_id res chain seq x y z
N MET A 1 -8.55 9.50 10.82
CA MET A 1 -8.08 8.30 10.12
C MET A 1 -7.32 8.58 8.83
N LYS A 2 -7.83 9.41 7.91
CA LYS A 2 -7.14 9.75 6.66
C LYS A 2 -5.67 10.17 6.80
N ARG A 3 -5.34 10.93 7.84
CA ARG A 3 -3.96 11.32 8.17
C ARG A 3 -3.09 10.13 8.59
N VAL A 4 -3.63 9.21 9.39
CA VAL A 4 -2.92 7.98 9.81
C VAL A 4 -2.64 7.09 8.61
N SER A 5 -3.61 6.94 7.71
CA SER A 5 -3.42 6.23 6.43
C SER A 5 -2.35 6.90 5.57
N ALA A 6 -2.34 8.23 5.49
CA ALA A 6 -1.30 8.96 4.77
C ALA A 6 0.10 8.75 5.38
N PHE A 7 0.21 8.77 6.71
CA PHE A 7 1.45 8.45 7.40
C PHE A 7 1.94 7.03 7.12
N TYR A 8 1.04 6.05 7.07
CA TYR A 8 1.39 4.69 6.66
C TYR A 8 1.97 4.67 5.24
N CYS A 9 1.33 5.35 4.27
CA CYS A 9 1.81 5.40 2.89
C CYS A 9 3.17 6.09 2.76
N ILE A 10 3.39 7.19 3.49
CA ILE A 10 4.69 7.88 3.54
C ILE A 10 5.76 6.96 4.16
N GLY A 11 5.44 6.29 5.28
CA GLY A 11 6.34 5.35 5.93
C GLY A 11 6.75 4.21 4.99
N MET A 12 5.80 3.63 4.26
CA MET A 12 6.07 2.60 3.25
C MET A 12 6.94 3.12 2.10
N ALA A 13 6.71 4.34 1.62
CA ALA A 13 7.52 4.94 0.56
C ALA A 13 8.97 5.19 1.03
N ILE A 14 9.15 5.66 2.28
CA ILE A 14 10.48 5.84 2.87
C ILE A 14 11.18 4.51 3.08
N LEU A 15 10.49 3.48 3.59
CA LEU A 15 11.07 2.14 3.75
C LEU A 15 11.53 1.56 2.41
N ASN A 16 10.72 1.74 1.35
CA ASN A 16 11.10 1.31 0.01
C ASN A 16 12.36 2.06 -0.48
N LEU A 17 12.40 3.39 -0.30
CA LEU A 17 13.56 4.22 -0.62
C LEU A 17 14.83 3.76 0.10
N VAL A 18 14.73 3.46 1.40
CA VAL A 18 15.86 2.97 2.22
C VAL A 18 16.33 1.61 1.69
N MET A 19 15.41 0.70 1.38
CA MET A 19 15.76 -0.61 0.84
C MET A 19 16.47 -0.50 -0.52
N ASP A 20 15.97 0.36 -1.42
CA ASP A 20 16.57 0.58 -2.74
C ASP A 20 17.92 1.29 -2.65
N SER A 21 18.11 2.18 -1.67
CA SER A 21 19.39 2.80 -1.36
C SER A 21 20.43 1.79 -0.87
N ILE A 22 20.05 0.89 0.03
CA ILE A 22 20.93 -0.18 0.53
C ILE A 22 21.32 -1.15 -0.61
N ASN A 23 20.37 -1.46 -1.49
CA ASN A 23 20.60 -2.36 -2.62
C ASN A 23 21.26 -1.69 -3.84
N THR A 24 21.69 -0.44 -3.74
CA THR A 24 22.30 0.36 -4.84
C THR A 24 21.41 0.50 -6.09
N ARG A 25 20.10 0.31 -5.96
CA ARG A 25 19.10 0.47 -7.05
C ARG A 25 18.39 1.82 -7.01
N PHE A 26 18.85 2.72 -6.16
CA PHE A 26 18.27 4.04 -5.99
C PHE A 26 18.16 4.81 -7.31
N THR A 27 16.95 5.29 -7.60
CA THR A 27 16.67 6.16 -8.74
C THR A 27 16.07 7.48 -8.27
N PHE A 28 16.26 8.53 -9.07
CA PHE A 28 15.64 9.83 -8.81
C PHE A 28 14.10 9.76 -8.73
N PHE A 29 13.50 8.77 -9.41
CA PHE A 29 12.06 8.54 -9.37
C PHE A 29 11.56 8.14 -7.97
N ASP A 30 12.37 7.49 -7.16
CA ASP A 30 11.98 7.06 -5.81
C ASP A 30 11.74 8.27 -4.88
N ILE A 31 12.54 9.33 -5.05
CA ILE A 31 12.34 10.61 -4.34
C ILE A 31 11.00 11.24 -4.74
N PHE A 32 10.68 11.22 -6.04
CA PHE A 32 9.42 11.77 -6.55
C PHE A 32 8.21 11.05 -5.94
N PHE A 33 8.28 9.72 -5.79
CA PHE A 33 7.23 8.94 -5.14
C PHE A 33 7.04 9.31 -3.66
N VAL A 34 8.11 9.55 -2.92
CA VAL A 34 8.02 10.00 -1.51
C VAL A 34 7.34 11.36 -1.42
N ILE A 35 7.71 12.30 -2.29
CA ILE A 35 7.07 13.63 -2.34
C ILE A 35 5.58 13.51 -2.69
N LEU A 36 5.24 12.67 -3.67
CA LEU A 36 3.86 12.42 -4.06
C LEU A 36 3.04 11.82 -2.92
N ALA A 37 3.62 10.89 -2.15
CA ALA A 37 2.99 10.28 -0.98
C ALA A 37 2.78 11.27 0.18
N ALA A 38 3.63 12.29 0.29
CA ALA A 38 3.49 13.37 1.28
C ALA A 38 2.46 14.43 0.89
N LEU A 39 2.15 14.56 -0.41
CA LEU A 39 1.26 15.57 -0.98
C LEU A 39 -0.14 15.66 -0.30
N PRO A 40 -0.84 14.54 0.00
CA PRO A 40 -2.11 14.57 0.73
C PRO A 40 -2.00 15.21 2.12
N LEU A 41 -0.87 14.98 2.80
CA LEU A 41 -0.61 15.51 4.13
C LEU A 41 -0.34 17.02 4.07
N LEU A 42 0.47 17.46 3.11
CA LEU A 42 0.89 18.86 2.94
C LEU A 42 -0.27 19.77 2.52
N VAL A 43 -1.05 19.34 1.52
CA VAL A 43 -2.13 20.16 0.96
C VAL A 43 -3.40 20.07 1.83
N ASN A 44 -3.56 18.98 2.59
CA ASN A 44 -4.65 18.73 3.52
C ASN A 44 -6.07 18.94 2.92
N LYS A 45 -6.24 18.75 1.60
CA LYS A 45 -7.53 18.86 0.90
C LYS A 45 -8.23 17.51 0.84
N LYS A 46 -9.50 17.45 1.23
CA LYS A 46 -10.32 16.22 1.29
C LYS A 46 -10.32 15.43 -0.02
N TRP A 47 -10.48 16.11 -1.16
CA TRP A 47 -10.50 15.47 -2.48
C TRP A 47 -9.16 14.82 -2.83
N LEU A 48 -8.05 15.40 -2.39
CA LEU A 48 -6.72 14.87 -2.67
C LEU A 48 -6.46 13.56 -1.91
N TYR A 49 -6.91 13.46 -0.65
CA TYR A 49 -6.92 12.18 0.07
C TYR A 49 -7.78 11.11 -0.61
N GLN A 50 -8.91 11.51 -1.20
CA GLN A 50 -9.80 10.58 -1.90
C GLN A 50 -9.20 10.07 -3.20
N LEU A 51 -8.61 10.95 -3.99
CA LEU A 51 -7.93 10.59 -5.22
C LEU A 51 -6.75 9.66 -4.93
N PHE A 52 -5.90 10.05 -3.97
CA PHE A 52 -4.72 9.25 -3.60
C PHE A 52 -5.09 7.89 -3.02
N GLY A 53 -6.06 7.86 -2.09
CA GLY A 53 -6.58 6.61 -1.54
C GLY A 53 -7.21 5.71 -2.61
N GLY A 54 -7.89 6.29 -3.60
CA GLY A 54 -8.48 5.58 -4.73
C GLY A 54 -7.42 4.92 -5.59
N ILE A 55 -6.37 5.66 -5.97
CA ILE A 55 -5.23 5.12 -6.74
C ILE A 55 -4.57 3.97 -5.98
N ILE A 56 -4.26 4.15 -4.70
CA ILE A 56 -3.63 3.11 -3.86
C ILE A 56 -4.51 1.86 -3.77
N SER A 57 -5.82 2.05 -3.58
CA SER A 57 -6.77 0.94 -3.51
C SER A 57 -6.83 0.17 -4.83
N PHE A 58 -6.83 0.89 -5.95
CA PHE A 58 -6.83 0.29 -7.29
C PHE A 58 -5.55 -0.51 -7.57
N ILE A 59 -4.39 0.06 -7.27
CA ILE A 59 -3.09 -0.63 -7.38
C ILE A 59 -3.05 -1.87 -6.48
N SER A 60 -3.54 -1.75 -5.24
CA SER A 60 -3.54 -2.87 -4.30
C SER A 60 -4.46 -4.01 -4.76
N LEU A 61 -5.63 -3.68 -5.33
CA LEU A 61 -6.52 -4.66 -5.97
C LEU A 61 -5.86 -5.35 -7.17
N PHE A 62 -5.15 -4.59 -7.99
CA PHE A 62 -4.40 -5.13 -9.12
C PHE A 62 -3.32 -6.12 -8.64
N VAL A 63 -2.51 -5.72 -7.65
CA VAL A 63 -1.47 -6.59 -7.07
C VAL A 63 -2.08 -7.85 -6.45
N LEU A 64 -3.16 -7.72 -5.69
CA LEU A 64 -3.85 -8.86 -5.10
C LEU A 64 -4.37 -9.82 -6.17
N SER A 65 -4.94 -9.28 -7.25
CA SER A 65 -5.40 -10.07 -8.41
C SER A 65 -4.24 -10.76 -9.13
N ALA A 66 -3.11 -10.08 -9.30
CA ALA A 66 -1.90 -10.64 -9.90
C ALA A 66 -1.32 -11.79 -9.08
N VAL A 67 -1.26 -11.63 -7.75
CA VAL A 67 -0.80 -12.67 -6.80
C VAL A 67 -1.75 -13.87 -6.80
N LEU A 68 -3.07 -13.65 -6.86
CA LEU A 68 -4.04 -14.74 -7.02
C LEU A 68 -3.86 -15.48 -8.34
N GLY A 69 -3.67 -14.75 -9.45
CA GLY A 69 -3.44 -15.33 -10.77
C GLY A 69 -2.14 -16.13 -10.88
N SER A 70 -1.06 -15.68 -10.23
CA SER A 70 0.21 -16.42 -10.20
C SER A 70 0.12 -17.68 -9.35
N ASN A 71 -0.59 -17.65 -8.21
CA ASN A 71 -0.80 -18.84 -7.38
C ASN A 71 -1.46 -19.98 -8.15
N ILE A 72 -2.42 -19.69 -9.04
CA ILE A 72 -3.07 -20.72 -9.88
C ILE A 72 -2.07 -21.40 -10.81
N LYS A 73 -1.06 -20.66 -11.30
CA LYS A 73 -0.01 -21.20 -12.18
C LYS A 73 1.10 -21.92 -11.41
N ASP A 74 1.45 -21.44 -10.22
CA ASP A 74 2.57 -21.96 -9.41
C ASP A 74 2.21 -23.16 -8.52
N VAL A 75 0.93 -23.38 -8.22
CA VAL A 75 0.45 -24.63 -7.55
C VAL A 75 0.80 -25.88 -8.39
N GLN A 76 1.06 -25.73 -9.69
CA GLN A 76 1.57 -26.79 -10.54
C GLN A 76 3.08 -27.10 -10.38
N GLN A 77 3.87 -26.23 -9.71
CA GLN A 77 5.35 -26.30 -9.76
C GLN A 77 6.09 -26.36 -8.41
N ALA A 78 5.39 -26.52 -7.28
CA ALA A 78 5.90 -26.97 -5.98
C ALA A 78 7.26 -26.37 -5.51
N GLN A 79 7.43 -25.04 -5.54
CA GLN A 79 8.56 -24.36 -4.90
C GLN A 79 8.13 -23.62 -3.63
N LEU A 80 8.54 -24.15 -2.46
CA LEU A 80 8.19 -23.65 -1.12
C LEU A 80 8.66 -22.20 -0.85
N GLN A 81 9.78 -21.78 -1.45
CA GLN A 81 10.37 -20.45 -1.23
C GLN A 81 9.54 -19.32 -1.87
N ARG A 82 8.82 -19.63 -2.95
CA ARG A 82 7.85 -18.72 -3.58
C ARG A 82 6.66 -18.41 -2.65
N LEU A 83 6.26 -19.38 -1.83
CA LEU A 83 5.05 -19.32 -1.00
C LEU A 83 5.14 -18.22 0.07
N TRP A 84 6.32 -18.00 0.66
CA TRP A 84 6.56 -16.90 1.62
C TRP A 84 6.51 -15.53 0.97
N THR A 85 7.13 -15.38 -0.21
CA THR A 85 7.09 -14.12 -0.97
C THR A 85 5.67 -13.78 -1.41
N TYR A 86 4.90 -14.79 -1.85
CA TYR A 86 3.48 -14.62 -2.19
C TYR A 86 2.62 -14.29 -0.97
N GLY A 87 2.83 -14.98 0.15
CA GLY A 87 2.11 -14.72 1.40
C GLY A 87 2.34 -13.29 1.91
N MET A 88 3.59 -12.83 1.90
CA MET A 88 3.94 -11.47 2.32
C MET A 88 3.33 -10.41 1.39
N GLY A 89 3.38 -10.63 0.07
CA GLY A 89 2.74 -9.76 -0.92
C GLY A 89 1.23 -9.69 -0.75
N TYR A 90 0.57 -10.81 -0.44
CA TYR A 90 -0.85 -10.86 -0.16
C TYR A 90 -1.20 -10.03 1.08
N VAL A 91 -0.51 -10.27 2.20
CA VAL A 91 -0.74 -9.53 3.46
C VAL A 91 -0.51 -8.03 3.26
N LEU A 92 0.59 -7.63 2.61
CA LEU A 92 0.88 -6.22 2.32
C LEU A 92 -0.18 -5.58 1.43
N SER A 93 -0.67 -6.29 0.41
CA SER A 93 -1.72 -5.76 -0.48
C SER A 93 -3.06 -5.57 0.24
N VAL A 94 -3.46 -6.50 1.12
CA VAL A 94 -4.69 -6.38 1.91
C VAL A 94 -4.61 -5.24 2.92
N ILE A 95 -3.49 -5.10 3.63
CA ILE A 95 -3.27 -4.00 4.58
C ILE A 95 -3.29 -2.66 3.83
N THR A 96 -2.58 -2.57 2.70
CA THR A 96 -2.48 -1.35 1.91
C THR A 96 -3.82 -0.97 1.27
N LEU A 97 -4.60 -1.95 0.82
CA LEU A 97 -5.97 -1.76 0.36
C LEU A 97 -6.86 -1.18 1.47
N SER A 98 -6.76 -1.73 2.69
CA SER A 98 -7.53 -1.27 3.84
C SER A 98 -7.22 0.20 4.16
N PHE A 99 -5.94 0.58 4.18
CA PHE A 99 -5.54 1.97 4.38
C PHE A 99 -5.96 2.89 3.24
N GLY A 100 -5.89 2.44 1.98
CA GLY A 100 -6.40 3.15 0.81
C GLY A 100 -7.90 3.48 0.91
N LEU A 101 -8.71 2.48 1.27
CA LEU A 101 -10.16 2.61 1.46
C LEU A 101 -10.54 3.47 2.68
N MET A 102 -9.71 3.48 3.73
CA MET A 102 -9.85 4.44 4.83
C MET A 102 -9.56 5.88 4.39
N MET A 103 -8.60 6.07 3.47
CA MET A 103 -8.19 7.37 2.97
C MET A 103 -9.26 7.99 2.06
N THR A 104 -9.94 7.16 1.24
CA THR A 104 -11.15 7.56 0.50
C THR A 104 -12.32 7.92 1.42
N GLY A 105 -12.36 7.31 2.60
CA GLY A 105 -13.42 7.49 3.58
C GLY A 105 -14.64 6.61 3.34
N ILE A 106 -14.50 5.59 2.48
CA ILE A 106 -15.50 4.53 2.31
C ILE A 106 -15.55 3.68 3.58
N ILE A 107 -14.38 3.32 4.12
CA ILE A 107 -14.26 2.63 5.41
C ILE A 107 -14.03 3.67 6.49
N ASN A 108 -15.08 4.04 7.20
CA ASN A 108 -15.00 4.87 8.40
C ASN A 108 -15.16 3.97 9.63
N ILE A 109 -14.07 3.38 10.12
CA ILE A 109 -14.13 2.65 11.39
C ILE A 109 -14.44 3.66 12.49
N ASN A 110 -15.63 3.59 13.07
CA ASN A 110 -15.97 4.46 14.20
C ASN A 110 -15.29 3.87 15.45
N ILE A 111 -14.04 4.30 15.72
CA ILE A 111 -13.21 3.76 16.82
C ILE A 111 -13.95 3.85 18.18
N LYS A 112 -14.89 4.79 18.34
CA LYS A 112 -15.75 4.90 19.53
C LYS A 112 -16.62 3.65 19.80
N LYS A 113 -16.87 2.80 18.80
CA LYS A 113 -17.73 1.62 18.94
C LYS A 113 -16.96 0.33 19.26
N LEU A 114 -15.63 0.35 19.21
CA LEU A 114 -14.79 -0.82 19.45
C LEU A 114 -14.21 -0.89 20.87
N ALA A 115 -14.49 0.12 21.70
CA ALA A 115 -13.99 0.25 23.08
C ALA A 115 -15.09 -0.05 24.13
N VAL A 116 -16.12 -0.81 23.76
CA VAL A 116 -17.18 -1.30 24.66
C VAL A 116 -17.12 -2.81 24.73
#